data_AF-G5K1R1-F1
#
_entry.id   AF-G5K1R1-F1
#
_cell.length_a   1.000
_cell.length_b   1.000
_cell.length_c   1.000
_cell.angle_alpha   90.00
_cell.angle_beta   90.00
_cell.angle_gamma   90.00
#
_symmetry.space_group_name_H-M   'P 1'
#
loop_
_entity.id
_entity.type
_entity.pdbx_description
1 polymer ?
#
loop_
_entity_poly.entity_id
_entity_poly.type
_entity_poly.pdbx_seq_one_letter_code
_entity_poly.pdbx_strand_id
1 'polypeptide(L)' 'MEKLIVNNVSLNLGDIAFLKDFNFELNKGESLTIIGESGSGKTLLTKLLLG' A
#
# COMPACT_ATOMS: atom_id res chain seq x y z
N MET A 1 11.34 18.61 4.92
CA MET A 1 10.89 17.52 5.81
C MET A 1 10.86 16.26 4.97
N GLU A 2 11.49 15.19 5.44
CA GLU A 2 11.59 13.93 4.69
C GLU A 2 10.24 13.19 4.79
N LYS A 3 9.68 12.77 3.65
CA LYS A 3 8.40 12.07 3.57
C LYS A 3 8.42 10.97 2.51
N LEU A 4 7.72 9.87 2.79
CA LEU A 4 7.37 8.84 1.82
C LEU A 4 6.03 9.20 1.19
N ILE A 5 5.97 9.26 -0.14
CA ILE A 5 4.75 9.57 -0.89
C ILE A 5 4.46 8.38 -1.80
N VAL A 6 3.25 7.88 -1.74
CA VAL A 6 2.78 6.79 -2.58
C VAL A 6 1.49 7.25 -3.24
N ASN A 7 1.51 7.29 -4.58
CA ASN A 7 0.40 7.77 -5.36
C ASN A 7 -0.05 6.71 -6.38
N ASN A 8 -1.35 6.55 -6.52
CA ASN A 8 -2.02 5.78 -7.57
C ASN A 8 -1.52 4.33 -7.65
N VAL A 9 -1.26 3.69 -6.52
CA VAL A 9 -0.86 2.27 -6.51
C VAL A 9 -2.08 1.40 -6.71
N SER A 10 -2.11 0.74 -7.86
CA SER A 10 -3.12 -0.25 -8.23
C SER A 10 -2.44 -1.58 -8.54
N LEU A 11 -3.04 -2.68 -8.10
CA LEU A 11 -2.53 -4.03 -8.33
C LEU A 11 -3.68 -4.97 -8.64
N ASN A 12 -3.57 -5.61 -9.81
CA ASN A 12 -4.44 -6.70 -10.22
C ASN A 12 -3.62 -7.99 -10.31
N LEU A 13 -4.18 -9.08 -9.80
CA LEU A 13 -3.66 -10.43 -10.01
C LEU A 13 -4.70 -11.22 -10.78
N GLY A 14 -4.43 -11.41 -12.08
CA GLY A 14 -5.47 -11.86 -13.02
C GLY A 14 -6.61 -10.85 -13.08
N ASP A 15 -7.85 -11.36 -12.95
CA ASP A 15 -9.06 -10.55 -12.98
C ASP A 15 -9.45 -9.94 -11.61
N ILE A 16 -8.65 -10.19 -10.57
CA ILE A 16 -8.93 -9.72 -9.21
C ILE A 16 -8.11 -8.45 -8.93
N ALA A 17 -8.81 -7.36 -8.64
CA ALA A 17 -8.20 -6.12 -8.14
C ALA A 17 -7.96 -6.22 -6.63
N PHE A 18 -6.69 -6.25 -6.21
CA PHE A 18 -6.29 -6.31 -4.80
C PHE A 18 -6.05 -4.92 -4.21
N LEU A 19 -5.51 -4.01 -5.02
CA LEU A 19 -5.32 -2.61 -4.67
C LEU A 19 -5.89 -1.76 -5.78
N LYS A 20 -6.66 -0.75 -5.41
CA LYS A 20 -7.24 0.19 -6.35
C LYS A 20 -6.99 1.59 -5.83
N ASP A 21 -6.19 2.34 -6.58
CA ASP A 21 -5.89 3.75 -6.35
C ASP A 21 -5.45 4.03 -4.89
N PHE A 22 -4.51 3.24 -4.40
CA PHE A 22 -3.96 3.41 -3.07
C PHE A 22 -3.00 4.62 -3.04
N ASN A 23 -3.32 5.59 -2.18
CA ASN A 23 -2.59 6.84 -2.02
C ASN A 23 -2.33 7.08 -0.53
N PHE A 24 -1.08 7.38 -0.16
CA PHE A 24 -0.75 7.87 1.18
C PHE A 24 0.53 8.71 1.21
N GLU A 25 0.63 9.52 2.24
CA GLU A 25 1.88 10.21 2.62
C GLU A 25 2.24 9.82 4.05
N LEU A 26 3.53 9.61 4.31
CA LEU A 26 4.04 9.30 5.64
C LEU A 26 5.26 10.17 5.92
N ASN A 27 5.19 10.99 6.97
CA ASN A 27 6.29 11.81 7.40
C ASN A 27 7.31 10.97 8.17
N LYS A 28 8.58 11.42 8.18
CA LYS A 28 9.60 10.83 9.03
C LYS A 28 9.17 10.81 10.49
N GLY A 29 9.18 9.62 11.09
CA GLY A 29 8.80 9.39 12.49
C GLY A 29 7.34 8.98 12.70
N GLU A 30 6.51 9.01 11.67
CA GLU A 30 5.16 8.46 11.72
C GLU A 30 5.16 6.95 11.48
N SER A 31 4.18 6.26 12.07
CA SER A 31 3.93 4.84 11.85
C SER A 31 2.67 4.64 11.03
N LEU A 32 2.74 3.81 9.98
CA LEU A 32 1.59 3.38 9.20
C LEU A 32 1.21 1.95 9.58
N THR A 33 -0.05 1.74 9.96
CA THR A 33 -0.61 0.40 10.20
C THR A 33 -1.60 0.04 9.10
N ILE A 34 -1.43 -1.13 8.48
CA ILE A 34 -2.33 -1.65 7.43
C ILE A 34 -3.21 -2.74 8.05
N ILE A 35 -4.53 -2.53 8.07
CA ILE A 35 -5.52 -3.47 8.62
C ILE A 35 -6.48 -3.97 7.53
N GLY A 36 -7.09 -5.13 7.75
CA GLY A 36 -8.05 -5.75 6.81
C GLY A 36 -8.12 -7.27 6.95
N GLU A 37 -9.13 -7.88 6.33
CA GLU A 37 -9.38 -9.33 6.37
C GLU A 37 -8.26 -10.16 5.73
N SER A 38 -8.17 -11.45 6.06
CA SER A 38 -7.22 -12.35 5.39
C SER A 38 -7.43 -12.34 3.87
N GLY A 39 -6.35 -12.24 3.10
CA GLY A 39 -6.43 -12.14 1.64
C GLY A 39 -6.69 -10.74 1.07
N SER A 40 -6.89 -9.70 1.89
CA SER A 40 -7.20 -8.33 1.40
C SER A 40 -6.04 -7.58 0.72
N GLY A 41 -4.93 -8.24 0.38
CA GLY A 41 -3.80 -7.60 -0.32
C GLY A 41 -2.78 -6.86 0.56
N LYS A 42 -2.87 -6.93 1.90
CA LYS A 42 -1.93 -6.24 2.81
C LYS A 42 -0.47 -6.60 2.57
N THR A 43 -0.14 -7.89 2.56
CA THR A 43 1.24 -8.37 2.32
C THR A 43 1.73 -8.03 0.91
N LEU A 44 0.82 -8.01 -0.08
CA LEU A 44 1.15 -7.57 -1.44
C LEU A 44 1.51 -6.08 -1.46
N LEU A 45 0.71 -5.24 -0.80
CA LEU A 45 1.02 -3.83 -0.63
C LEU A 45 2.37 -3.63 0.07
N THR A 46 2.65 -4.36 1.15
CA THR A 46 3.94 -4.22 1.85
C THR A 46 5.12 -4.60 0.97
N LYS A 47 5.00 -5.67 0.17
CA LYS A 47 6.04 -6.05 -0.81
C LYS A 47 6.25 -4.98 -1.87
N LEU A 48 5.16 -4.45 -2.45
CA LEU A 48 5.25 -3.37 -3.44
C LEU A 48 5.96 -2.12 -2.89
N LEU A 49 5.75 -1.79 -1.62
CA LEU A 49 6.39 -0.64 -0.97
C LEU A 49 7.88 -0.86 -0.67
N LEU A 50 8.31 -2.11 -0.45
CA LEU A 50 9.69 -2.46 -0.14
C LEU A 50 10.56 -2.63 -1.40
N GLY A 51 9.93 -2.87 -2.56
CA GLY A 51 10.60 -3.28 -3.80
C GLY A 51 10.92 -4.76 -3.84
#